data_AF-A0A8C5RXU4-F1
#
_entry.id   AF-A0A8C5RXU4-F1
#
_cell.length_a   1.000
_cell.length_b   1.000
_cell.length_c   1.000
_cell.angle_alpha   90.00
_cell.angle_beta   90.00
_cell.angle_gamma   90.00
#
_symmetry.space_group_name_H-M   'P 1'
#
loop_
_entity.id
_entity.type
_entity.pdbx_description
1 polymer ?
#
loop_
_entity_poly.entity_id
_entity_poly.type
_entity_poly.pdbx_seq_one_letter_code
_entity_poly.pdbx_strand_id
1 'polypeptide(L)'
;MHHSVQCSASQRFMFTSSLPLNKSPTTWCNDSCLHYFNLETSVLLKWFFPPCRCWLNRRQIDGSLNRTPSGFYDRVWQILERTPNGLIVAGNFLPQQPTLSDMTMYEMNFSLLVEDMLRSIDQPEFRQIIVELLMVVSVILERNPELEFQDKVDLDKLVKESFNQFQKDQNQFKGTEKQDDMTSFYNTPPLGKRGTCSYLTKAVMNLLLEGEVKPTAEDPCSIS
;
A
#
# COMPACT_ATOMS: atom_id res chain seq x y z
N MET A 1 40.23 -28.11 -17.81
CA MET A 1 39.38 -26.90 -17.78
C MET A 1 38.19 -27.14 -18.69
N HIS A 2 37.05 -27.52 -18.12
CA HIS A 2 35.69 -27.38 -18.67
C HIS A 2 34.77 -27.88 -17.55
N HIS A 3 34.18 -26.96 -16.78
CA HIS A 3 33.14 -27.30 -15.81
C HIS A 3 31.80 -26.86 -16.39
N SER A 4 31.05 -27.86 -16.85
CA SER A 4 29.61 -27.77 -17.09
C SER A 4 28.92 -27.93 -15.73
N VAL A 5 28.16 -26.92 -15.30
CA VAL A 5 27.30 -27.04 -14.11
C VAL A 5 25.86 -27.25 -14.58
N GLN A 6 25.37 -28.47 -14.37
CA GLN A 6 23.97 -28.84 -14.53
C GLN A 6 23.13 -28.19 -13.42
N CYS A 7 22.02 -27.60 -13.83
CA CYS A 7 20.97 -27.12 -12.93
C CYS A 7 20.08 -28.32 -12.56
N SER A 8 19.98 -28.65 -11.27
CA SER A 8 19.05 -29.67 -10.76
C SER A 8 18.09 -29.00 -9.79
N ALA A 9 16.80 -29.08 -10.13
CA ALA A 9 15.69 -28.66 -9.32
C ALA A 9 15.44 -29.68 -8.20
N SER A 10 15.55 -29.25 -6.94
CA SER A 10 14.81 -29.87 -5.85
C SER A 10 14.85 -28.95 -4.63
N GLN A 11 13.76 -28.25 -4.36
CA GLN A 11 13.44 -27.86 -2.98
C GLN A 11 11.94 -27.98 -2.77
N ARG A 12 11.63 -29.07 -2.08
CA ARG A 12 10.35 -29.55 -1.60
C ARG A 12 9.85 -28.54 -0.54
N PHE A 13 8.76 -27.84 -0.81
CA PHE A 13 8.07 -27.03 0.19
C PHE A 13 7.43 -27.97 1.22
N MET A 14 7.97 -28.01 2.44
CA MET A 14 7.21 -28.46 3.60
C MET A 14 6.32 -27.30 4.06
N PHE A 15 5.01 -27.48 3.92
CA PHE A 15 4.03 -26.76 4.72
C PHE A 15 4.07 -27.35 6.13
N THR A 16 4.49 -26.56 7.11
CA THR A 16 4.12 -26.80 8.51
C THR A 16 3.29 -25.61 8.97
N SER A 17 2.02 -25.91 9.23
CA SER A 17 1.03 -25.09 9.90
C SER A 17 1.44 -24.85 11.35
N SER A 18 1.98 -23.67 11.64
CA SER A 18 2.08 -23.15 13.01
C SER A 18 2.52 -21.70 12.96
N LEU A 19 1.55 -20.78 13.10
CA LEU A 19 1.77 -19.37 13.38
C LEU A 19 2.45 -19.25 14.76
N PRO A 20 3.66 -18.67 14.89
CA PRO A 20 4.18 -18.33 16.20
C PRO A 20 3.56 -17.00 16.65
N LEU A 21 2.59 -17.11 17.55
CA LEU A 21 2.07 -16.05 18.42
C LEU A 21 3.17 -15.57 19.39
N ASN A 22 4.21 -14.88 18.92
CA ASN A 22 5.01 -13.92 19.69
C ASN A 22 6.08 -13.27 18.81
N LYS A 23 5.76 -12.18 18.10
CA LYS A 23 6.78 -11.34 17.45
C LYS A 23 6.43 -9.87 17.62
N SER A 24 7.38 -9.12 18.16
CA SER A 24 7.30 -7.66 18.33
C SER A 24 7.18 -6.95 16.95
N PRO A 25 6.54 -5.77 16.87
CA PRO A 25 6.22 -5.08 15.61
C PRO A 25 7.41 -4.80 14.67
N THR A 26 8.64 -4.90 15.17
CA THR A 26 9.89 -4.61 14.46
C THR A 26 10.39 -5.73 13.54
N THR A 27 9.88 -6.97 13.65
CA THR A 27 10.42 -8.10 12.87
C THR A 27 9.83 -8.28 11.47
N TRP A 28 8.80 -7.51 11.10
CA TRP A 28 8.24 -7.54 9.74
C TRP A 28 9.09 -6.79 8.71
N CYS A 29 10.08 -6.01 9.16
CA CYS A 29 10.92 -5.15 8.31
C CYS A 29 12.18 -5.82 7.72
N ASN A 30 12.46 -7.10 8.02
CA ASN A 30 13.63 -7.77 7.45
C ASN A 30 13.20 -8.90 6.52
N ASP A 31 13.45 -8.67 5.23
CA ASP A 31 13.50 -9.60 4.10
C ASP A 31 12.18 -10.16 3.55
N SER A 32 11.05 -10.06 4.24
CA SER A 32 9.77 -10.55 3.71
C SER A 32 9.12 -9.63 2.66
N CYS A 33 9.32 -8.31 2.70
CA CYS A 33 8.66 -7.39 1.74
C CYS A 33 8.99 -7.69 0.27
N LEU A 34 10.19 -8.17 -0.06
CA LEU A 34 10.54 -8.53 -1.45
C LEU A 34 9.92 -9.86 -1.88
N HIS A 35 9.69 -10.79 -0.94
CA HIS A 35 8.98 -12.04 -1.21
C HIS A 35 7.45 -11.87 -1.23
N TYR A 36 6.92 -10.87 -0.52
CA TYR A 36 5.50 -10.51 -0.48
C TYR A 36 4.97 -9.90 -1.79
N PHE A 37 5.81 -9.66 -2.79
CA PHE A 37 5.39 -9.20 -4.11
C PHE A 37 5.31 -10.31 -5.17
N ASN A 38 5.65 -11.56 -4.85
CA ASN A 38 5.57 -12.65 -5.84
C ASN A 38 4.19 -13.31 -5.83
N LEU A 39 3.39 -12.99 -6.86
CA LEU A 39 2.51 -13.82 -7.71
C LEU A 39 1.37 -12.99 -8.35
N GLU A 40 1.73 -11.87 -9.00
CA GLU A 40 1.07 -11.25 -10.18
C GLU A 40 2.00 -10.13 -10.74
N THR A 41 3.30 -10.44 -10.80
CA THR A 41 4.37 -9.46 -10.94
C THR A 41 4.46 -8.81 -12.33
N SER A 42 3.91 -9.41 -13.37
CA SER A 42 4.06 -8.96 -14.76
C SER A 42 3.38 -7.62 -15.06
N VAL A 43 2.28 -7.30 -14.38
CA VAL A 43 1.48 -6.09 -14.64
C VAL A 43 2.02 -4.88 -13.87
N LEU A 44 2.31 -5.06 -12.58
CA LEU A 44 2.90 -4.00 -11.73
C LEU A 44 4.34 -3.66 -12.15
N LEU A 45 5.16 -4.66 -12.50
CA LEU A 45 6.55 -4.41 -12.91
C LEU A 45 6.64 -3.59 -14.21
N LYS A 46 5.69 -3.76 -15.15
CA LYS A 46 5.68 -3.00 -16.41
C LYS A 46 5.34 -1.52 -16.21
N TRP A 47 4.53 -1.22 -15.18
CA TRP A 47 4.27 0.15 -14.74
C TRP A 47 5.46 0.76 -13.99
N PHE A 48 6.17 -0.06 -13.21
CA PHE A 48 7.31 0.39 -12.40
C PHE A 48 8.65 0.50 -13.15
N PHE A 49 8.78 0.13 -14.42
CA PHE A 49 10.08 0.22 -15.11
C PHE A 49 10.03 0.83 -16.53
N PRO A 50 9.88 2.18 -16.69
CA PRO A 50 10.09 2.92 -17.94
C PRO A 50 11.40 3.77 -17.95
N PRO A 51 11.85 4.34 -19.10
CA PRO A 51 13.24 4.81 -19.29
C PRO A 51 13.62 6.12 -18.57
N CYS A 52 14.90 6.19 -18.17
CA CYS A 52 15.76 7.29 -17.67
C CYS A 52 15.11 8.66 -17.35
N ARG A 53 14.11 8.72 -16.46
CA ARG A 53 13.71 9.95 -15.77
C ARG A 53 13.71 9.71 -14.27
N CYS A 54 13.93 10.76 -13.48
CA CYS A 54 13.80 10.67 -12.03
C CYS A 54 12.33 10.35 -11.67
N TRP A 55 12.13 9.66 -10.53
CA TRP A 55 10.81 9.19 -10.11
C TRP A 55 9.82 10.34 -9.89
N LEU A 56 10.31 11.47 -9.37
CA LEU A 56 9.49 12.67 -9.21
C LEU A 56 8.90 13.14 -10.54
N ASN A 57 9.72 13.30 -11.58
CA ASN A 57 9.27 13.76 -12.89
C ASN A 57 8.28 12.76 -13.52
N ARG A 58 8.50 11.45 -13.33
CA ARG A 58 7.56 10.42 -13.78
C ARG A 58 6.19 10.58 -13.09
N ARG A 59 6.18 10.75 -11.77
CA ARG A 59 4.95 10.94 -10.98
C ARG A 59 4.23 12.24 -11.36
N GLN A 60 4.97 13.33 -11.60
CA GLN A 60 4.38 14.58 -12.07
C GLN A 60 3.70 14.43 -13.44
N ILE A 61 4.35 13.75 -14.40
CA ILE A 61 3.76 13.52 -15.72
C ILE A 61 2.52 12.62 -15.63
N ASP A 62 2.65 11.46 -14.97
CA ASP A 62 1.55 10.50 -14.88
C ASP A 62 0.38 11.05 -14.06
N GLY A 63 0.67 11.80 -12.98
CA GLY A 63 -0.31 12.52 -12.20
C GLY A 63 -1.05 13.57 -13.00
N SER A 64 -0.33 14.41 -13.75
CA SER A 64 -0.94 15.46 -14.59
C SER A 64 -1.86 14.88 -15.68
N LEU A 65 -1.57 13.66 -16.13
CA LEU A 65 -2.35 12.95 -17.14
C LEU A 65 -3.38 11.97 -16.54
N ASN A 66 -3.56 11.92 -15.21
CA ASN A 66 -4.41 10.95 -14.51
C ASN A 66 -4.17 9.49 -14.95
N ARG A 67 -2.92 9.13 -15.24
CA ARG A 67 -2.60 7.76 -15.63
C ARG A 67 -2.68 6.84 -14.43
N THR A 68 -3.30 5.68 -14.63
CA THR A 68 -3.44 4.63 -13.62
C THR A 68 -3.05 3.26 -14.16
N PRO A 69 -2.60 2.33 -13.29
CA PRO A 69 -2.34 0.95 -13.67
C PRO A 69 -3.53 0.25 -14.31
N SER A 70 -3.29 -0.78 -15.10
CA SER A 70 -4.37 -1.61 -15.64
C SER A 70 -5.13 -2.32 -14.51
N GLY A 71 -6.46 -2.36 -14.62
CA GLY A 71 -7.32 -2.91 -13.57
C GLY A 71 -7.38 -2.04 -12.31
N PHE A 72 -6.92 -0.78 -12.37
CA PHE A 72 -6.94 0.12 -11.22
C PHE A 72 -8.35 0.29 -10.64
N TYR A 73 -9.35 0.58 -11.47
CA TYR A 73 -10.72 0.78 -11.00
C TYR A 73 -11.29 -0.50 -10.37
N ASP A 74 -11.10 -1.66 -10.98
CA ASP A 74 -11.51 -2.95 -10.41
C ASP A 74 -10.89 -3.17 -9.02
N ARG A 75 -9.63 -2.77 -8.84
CA ARG A 75 -8.94 -2.86 -7.55
C ARG A 75 -9.48 -1.85 -6.54
N VAL A 76 -9.81 -0.62 -6.94
CA VAL A 76 -10.48 0.34 -6.04
C VAL A 76 -11.84 -0.17 -5.60
N TRP A 77 -12.60 -0.81 -6.49
CA TRP A 77 -13.86 -1.46 -6.15
C TRP A 77 -13.67 -2.52 -5.05
N GLN A 78 -12.69 -3.42 -5.22
CA GLN A 78 -12.37 -4.46 -4.23
C GLN A 78 -11.92 -3.88 -2.87
N ILE A 79 -11.21 -2.75 -2.89
CA ILE A 79 -10.85 -2.05 -1.64
C ILE A 79 -12.12 -1.52 -0.96
N LEU A 80 -13.04 -0.96 -1.73
CA LEU A 80 -14.29 -0.42 -1.22
C LEU A 80 -15.17 -1.52 -0.61
N GLU A 81 -15.21 -2.71 -1.19
CA GLU A 81 -15.86 -3.90 -0.61
C GLU A 81 -15.33 -4.26 0.78
N ARG A 82 -14.09 -3.90 1.09
CA ARG A 82 -13.41 -4.16 2.38
C ARG A 82 -13.23 -2.92 3.25
N THR A 83 -13.98 -1.86 2.94
CA THR A 83 -13.94 -0.61 3.69
C THR A 83 -15.37 -0.12 3.96
N PRO A 84 -16.08 -0.68 4.95
CA PRO A 84 -17.48 -0.36 5.26
C PRO A 84 -17.80 1.13 5.35
N ASN A 85 -16.85 1.88 5.91
CA ASN A 85 -17.02 3.31 6.19
C ASN A 85 -16.43 4.22 5.09
N GLY A 86 -16.02 3.65 3.95
CA GLY A 86 -15.54 4.38 2.78
C GLY A 86 -14.10 4.92 2.86
N LEU A 87 -13.69 5.57 1.77
CA LEU A 87 -12.36 6.17 1.60
C LEU A 87 -12.46 7.69 1.63
N ILE A 88 -11.45 8.36 2.17
CA ILE A 88 -11.31 9.82 2.13
C ILE A 88 -9.97 10.16 1.49
N VAL A 89 -9.99 11.09 0.53
CA VAL A 89 -8.76 11.68 -0.02
C VAL A 89 -8.97 13.14 -0.41
N ALA A 90 -8.02 14.00 -0.06
CA ALA A 90 -8.09 15.44 -0.31
C ALA A 90 -9.43 16.08 0.14
N GLY A 91 -10.00 15.57 1.23
CA GLY A 91 -11.31 16.00 1.76
C GLY A 91 -12.54 15.44 1.01
N ASN A 92 -12.36 14.76 -0.11
CA ASN A 92 -13.44 14.07 -0.82
C ASN A 92 -13.70 12.70 -0.22
N PHE A 93 -14.98 12.37 -0.06
CA PHE A 93 -15.43 11.13 0.55
C PHE A 93 -16.03 10.21 -0.51
N LEU A 94 -15.45 9.02 -0.66
CA LEU A 94 -15.99 7.92 -1.44
C LEU A 94 -16.64 6.91 -0.48
N PRO A 95 -17.97 6.98 -0.28
CA PRO A 95 -18.65 6.06 0.61
C PRO A 95 -18.70 4.65 0.01
N GLN A 96 -18.74 3.62 0.86
CA GLN A 96 -19.03 2.26 0.39
C GLN A 96 -20.47 2.13 -0.08
N GLN A 97 -21.41 2.57 0.77
CA GLN A 97 -22.83 2.62 0.44
C GLN A 97 -23.27 4.09 0.31
N PRO A 98 -24.03 4.44 -0.74
CA PRO A 98 -24.73 3.54 -1.65
C PRO A 98 -23.91 3.14 -2.90
N THR A 99 -22.62 3.46 -2.98
CA THR A 99 -21.79 3.21 -4.18
C THR A 99 -21.86 1.75 -4.66
N LEU A 100 -21.71 0.79 -3.75
CA LEU A 100 -21.75 -0.64 -4.09
C LEU A 100 -23.18 -1.17 -4.36
N SER A 101 -24.22 -0.48 -3.88
CA SER A 101 -25.62 -0.86 -4.18
C SER A 101 -26.14 -0.26 -5.48
N ASP A 102 -25.67 0.94 -5.82
CA ASP A 102 -26.21 1.75 -6.92
C ASP A 102 -25.41 1.61 -8.22
N MET A 103 -24.18 1.09 -8.15
CA MET A 103 -23.28 0.93 -9.28
C MET A 103 -22.78 -0.50 -9.40
N THR A 104 -22.10 -0.81 -10.51
CA THR A 104 -21.35 -2.07 -10.66
C THR A 104 -19.89 -1.82 -11.02
N MET A 105 -19.01 -2.78 -10.73
CA MET A 105 -17.56 -2.65 -10.94
C MET A 105 -17.15 -2.34 -12.39
N TYR A 106 -17.95 -2.76 -13.38
CA TYR A 106 -17.63 -2.62 -14.80
C TYR A 106 -18.28 -1.40 -15.46
N GLU A 107 -19.03 -0.61 -14.69
CA GLU A 107 -19.72 0.57 -15.21
C GLU A 107 -18.84 1.82 -15.21
N MET A 108 -19.03 2.65 -16.25
CA MET A 108 -18.30 3.91 -16.41
C MET A 108 -18.52 4.87 -15.24
N ASN A 109 -19.69 4.83 -14.59
CA ASN A 109 -20.04 5.72 -13.49
C ASN A 109 -19.09 5.58 -12.30
N PHE A 110 -18.73 4.36 -11.92
CA PHE A 110 -17.78 4.12 -10.84
C PHE A 110 -16.38 4.64 -11.20
N SER A 111 -15.93 4.38 -12.43
CA SER A 111 -14.63 4.89 -12.91
C SER A 111 -14.57 6.42 -12.88
N LEU A 112 -15.63 7.10 -13.31
CA LEU A 112 -15.71 8.56 -13.26
C LEU A 112 -15.72 9.11 -11.83
N LEU A 113 -16.40 8.43 -10.90
CA LEU A 113 -16.43 8.80 -9.48
C LEU A 113 -15.02 8.72 -8.86
N VAL A 114 -14.29 7.65 -9.13
CA VAL A 114 -12.90 7.48 -8.67
C VAL A 114 -11.97 8.49 -9.35
N GLU A 115 -12.16 8.76 -10.65
CA GLU A 115 -11.36 9.77 -11.35
C GLU A 115 -11.57 11.18 -10.77
N ASP A 116 -12.82 11.55 -10.46
CA ASP A 116 -13.14 12.86 -9.87
C ASP A 116 -12.51 13.01 -8.47
N MET A 117 -12.60 11.96 -7.66
CA MET A 117 -11.90 11.86 -6.38
C MET A 117 -10.39 12.08 -6.53
N LEU A 118 -9.73 11.46 -7.51
CA LEU A 118 -8.29 11.66 -7.76
C LEU A 118 -7.96 13.04 -8.34
N ARG A 119 -8.84 13.58 -9.18
CA ARG A 119 -8.68 14.90 -9.82
C ARG A 119 -8.68 16.03 -8.79
N SER A 120 -9.39 15.84 -7.67
CA SER A 120 -9.40 16.80 -6.57
C SER A 120 -8.06 17.04 -5.88
N ILE A 121 -7.09 16.15 -6.10
CA ILE A 121 -5.73 16.28 -5.57
C ILE A 121 -4.96 17.29 -6.42
N ASP A 122 -4.52 18.41 -5.83
CA ASP A 122 -3.83 19.49 -6.56
C ASP A 122 -2.45 19.08 -7.10
N GLN A 123 -1.65 18.36 -6.29
CA GLN A 123 -0.28 18.01 -6.64
C GLN A 123 -0.22 16.70 -7.44
N PRO A 124 0.26 16.69 -8.69
CA PRO A 124 0.24 15.50 -9.52
C PRO A 124 1.13 14.36 -8.98
N GLU A 125 2.26 14.69 -8.35
CA GLU A 125 3.12 13.71 -7.68
C GLU A 125 2.44 13.05 -6.48
N PHE A 126 1.70 13.82 -5.68
CA PHE A 126 0.92 13.28 -4.56
C PHE A 126 -0.23 12.40 -5.08
N ARG A 127 -0.90 12.81 -6.17
CA ARG A 127 -1.91 12.00 -6.85
C ARG A 127 -1.37 10.63 -7.23
N GLN A 128 -0.15 10.55 -7.76
CA GLN A 128 0.48 9.26 -8.07
C GLN A 128 0.87 8.45 -6.83
N ILE A 129 1.27 9.09 -5.73
CA ILE A 129 1.47 8.38 -4.47
C ILE A 129 0.16 7.77 -3.94
N ILE A 130 -0.97 8.47 -4.10
CA ILE A 130 -2.30 7.92 -3.77
C ILE A 130 -2.65 6.73 -4.66
N VAL A 131 -2.37 6.80 -5.97
CA VAL A 131 -2.55 5.67 -6.88
C VAL A 131 -1.69 4.48 -6.43
N GLU A 132 -0.40 4.69 -6.12
CA GLU A 132 0.49 3.65 -5.58
C GLU A 132 -0.05 3.07 -4.26
N LEU A 133 -0.55 3.90 -3.36
CA LEU A 133 -1.14 3.48 -2.08
C LEU A 133 -2.35 2.59 -2.30
N LEU A 134 -3.30 2.98 -3.16
CA LEU A 134 -4.48 2.18 -3.47
C LEU A 134 -4.09 0.81 -4.04
N MET A 135 -3.07 0.76 -4.91
CA MET A 135 -2.56 -0.53 -5.40
C MET A 135 -1.95 -1.38 -4.28
N VAL A 136 -1.22 -0.78 -3.35
CA VAL A 136 -0.69 -1.49 -2.18
C VAL A 136 -1.82 -2.03 -1.29
N VAL A 137 -2.85 -1.23 -1.02
CA VAL A 137 -4.01 -1.65 -0.22
C VAL A 137 -4.73 -2.82 -0.88
N SER A 138 -5.00 -2.73 -2.20
CA SER A 138 -5.61 -3.83 -2.96
C SER A 138 -4.83 -5.13 -2.81
N VAL A 139 -3.51 -5.11 -3.01
CA VAL A 139 -2.66 -6.32 -2.89
C VAL A 139 -2.69 -6.90 -1.46
N ILE A 140 -2.70 -6.05 -0.43
CA ILE A 140 -2.78 -6.51 0.97
C ILE A 140 -4.12 -7.21 1.22
N LEU A 141 -5.24 -6.60 0.83
CA LEU A 141 -6.57 -7.16 1.05
C LEU A 141 -6.85 -8.42 0.20
N GLU A 142 -6.32 -8.46 -1.03
CA GLU A 142 -6.41 -9.62 -1.92
C GLU A 142 -5.69 -10.84 -1.34
N ARG A 143 -4.53 -10.61 -0.69
CA ARG A 143 -3.73 -11.68 -0.08
C ARG A 143 -4.21 -12.12 1.30
N ASN A 144 -4.98 -11.29 1.99
CA ASN A 144 -5.48 -11.55 3.33
C ASN A 144 -7.01 -11.30 3.32
N PRO A 145 -7.80 -12.25 2.77
CA PRO A 145 -9.24 -12.07 2.62
C PRO A 145 -10.00 -11.91 3.95
N GLU A 146 -9.37 -12.26 5.07
CA GLU A 146 -9.85 -12.04 6.43
C GLU A 146 -9.75 -10.58 6.91
N LEU A 147 -8.94 -9.75 6.24
CA LEU A 147 -8.74 -8.35 6.64
C LEU A 147 -9.81 -7.43 6.07
N GLU A 148 -10.26 -6.51 6.91
CA GLU A 148 -11.22 -5.46 6.59
C GLU A 148 -10.91 -4.21 7.43
N PHE A 149 -11.11 -3.02 6.87
CA PHE A 149 -10.94 -1.78 7.63
C PHE A 149 -12.12 -1.54 8.57
N GLN A 150 -11.83 -1.19 9.82
CA GLN A 150 -12.85 -1.01 10.86
C GLN A 150 -13.55 0.36 10.81
N ASP A 151 -12.89 1.37 10.23
CA ASP A 151 -13.38 2.75 10.11
C ASP A 151 -13.02 3.31 8.73
N LYS A 152 -13.44 4.54 8.43
CA LYS A 152 -13.11 5.26 7.21
C LYS A 152 -11.60 5.37 7.05
N VAL A 153 -11.13 5.14 5.83
CA VAL A 153 -9.69 5.17 5.55
C VAL A 153 -9.31 6.51 4.94
N ASP A 154 -8.53 7.27 5.68
CA ASP A 154 -7.99 8.56 5.26
C ASP A 154 -6.64 8.34 4.55
N LEU A 155 -6.64 8.46 3.22
CA LEU A 155 -5.48 8.17 2.39
C LEU A 155 -4.37 9.21 2.60
N ASP A 156 -4.71 10.47 2.85
CA ASP A 156 -3.74 11.53 3.15
C ASP A 156 -2.95 11.22 4.43
N LYS A 157 -3.65 10.73 5.48
CA LYS A 157 -3.01 10.32 6.73
C LYS A 157 -2.06 9.13 6.54
N LEU A 158 -2.46 8.14 5.74
CA LEU A 158 -1.61 6.99 5.44
C LEU A 158 -0.32 7.42 4.73
N VAL A 159 -0.42 8.28 3.71
CA VAL A 159 0.76 8.82 3.02
C VAL A 159 1.64 9.62 3.97
N LYS A 160 1.04 10.45 4.83
CA LYS A 160 1.78 11.23 5.84
C LYS A 160 2.52 10.33 6.83
N GLU A 161 1.91 9.25 7.30
CA GLU A 161 2.57 8.29 8.18
C GLU A 161 3.70 7.55 7.48
N SER A 162 3.50 7.14 6.23
CA SER A 162 4.58 6.59 5.40
C SER A 162 5.75 7.55 5.25
N PHE A 163 5.48 8.84 5.02
CA PHE A 163 6.51 9.86 4.95
C PHE A 163 7.23 10.06 6.29
N ASN A 164 6.52 10.06 7.41
CA ASN A 164 7.13 10.11 8.74
C ASN A 164 8.11 8.96 8.96
N GLN A 165 7.76 7.76 8.49
CA GLN A 165 8.64 6.59 8.57
C GLN A 165 9.86 6.72 7.65
N PHE A 166 9.67 7.22 6.43
CA PHE A 166 10.76 7.53 5.51
C PHE A 166 11.75 8.55 6.10
N GLN A 167 11.25 9.61 6.75
CA GLN A 167 12.10 10.60 7.42
C GLN A 167 12.90 9.97 8.57
N LYS A 168 12.27 9.12 9.39
CA LYS A 168 12.96 8.41 10.48
C LYS A 168 14.13 7.59 9.94
N ASP A 169 13.93 6.88 8.82
CA ASP A 169 14.99 6.13 8.17
C ASP A 169 16.07 7.07 7.60
N GLN A 170 15.71 8.15 6.89
CA GLN A 170 16.69 9.11 6.36
C GLN A 170 17.57 9.72 7.45
N ASN A 171 16.98 10.09 8.59
CA ASN A 171 17.69 10.74 9.68
C ASN A 171 18.69 9.80 10.35
N GLN A 172 18.39 8.49 10.42
CA GLN A 172 19.34 7.48 10.89
C GLN A 172 20.58 7.35 10.00
N PHE A 173 20.47 7.64 8.69
CA PHE A 173 21.58 7.48 7.74
C PHE A 173 22.29 8.78 7.38
N LYS A 174 21.63 9.95 7.49
CA LYS A 174 22.15 11.23 6.99
C LYS A 174 22.20 12.37 8.02
N GLY A 175 21.74 12.15 9.26
CA GLY A 175 21.76 13.19 10.30
C GLY A 175 21.04 14.47 9.91
N THR A 176 20.08 14.41 8.97
CA THR A 176 19.37 15.57 8.44
C THR A 176 18.18 15.91 9.33
N GLU A 177 17.87 17.20 9.50
CA GLU A 177 16.68 17.67 10.22
C GLU A 177 15.39 17.27 9.49
N LYS A 178 14.24 17.25 10.20
CA LYS A 178 12.93 16.96 9.60
C LYS A 178 12.65 17.94 8.45
N GLN A 179 12.59 17.44 7.23
CA GLN A 179 12.17 18.23 6.06
C GLN A 179 10.67 18.12 5.88
N ASP A 180 9.92 19.22 6.00
CA ASP A 180 8.48 19.23 5.74
C ASP A 180 8.15 18.94 4.25
N ASP A 181 9.14 19.14 3.38
CA ASP A 181 9.05 18.87 1.95
C ASP A 181 9.16 17.37 1.63
N MET A 182 8.14 16.83 0.94
CA MET A 182 8.08 15.44 0.48
C MET A 182 8.89 15.17 -0.80
N THR A 183 9.56 16.16 -1.40
CA THR A 183 10.32 16.01 -2.66
C THR A 183 11.25 14.79 -2.67
N SER A 184 11.98 14.55 -1.58
CA SER A 184 12.86 13.36 -1.48
C SER A 184 12.08 12.04 -1.51
N PHE A 185 10.91 12.00 -0.88
CA PHE A 185 10.02 10.84 -0.89
C PHE A 185 9.44 10.63 -2.29
N TYR A 186 8.97 11.69 -2.95
CA TYR A 186 8.49 11.65 -4.32
C TYR A 186 9.56 11.26 -5.34
N ASN A 187 10.84 11.46 -5.03
CA ASN A 187 11.94 11.04 -5.90
C ASN A 187 12.45 9.61 -5.59
N THR A 188 11.88 8.95 -4.59
CA THR A 188 12.27 7.58 -4.21
C THR A 188 11.56 6.57 -5.12
N PRO A 189 12.25 5.51 -5.60
CA PRO A 189 11.61 4.43 -6.35
C PRO A 189 10.49 3.78 -5.53
N PRO A 190 9.44 3.29 -6.18
CA PRO A 190 8.35 2.60 -5.51
C PRO A 190 8.76 1.25 -4.93
N LEU A 191 9.52 0.47 -5.70
CA LEU A 191 9.99 -0.84 -5.29
C LEU A 191 11.40 -0.78 -4.70
N GLY A 192 11.71 -1.76 -3.85
CA GLY A 192 13.00 -1.92 -3.16
C GLY A 192 12.86 -1.78 -1.65
N LYS A 193 13.89 -2.19 -0.89
CA LYS A 193 13.86 -2.26 0.59
C LYS A 193 13.49 -0.92 1.27
N ARG A 194 13.80 0.21 0.63
CA ARG A 194 13.46 1.57 1.07
C ARG A 194 12.69 2.32 -0.02
N GLY A 195 11.89 1.59 -0.80
CA GLY A 195 11.00 2.18 -1.80
C GLY A 195 9.75 2.75 -1.16
N THR A 196 9.03 3.64 -1.87
CA THR A 196 7.80 4.24 -1.33
C THR A 196 6.76 3.19 -0.96
N CYS A 197 6.60 2.12 -1.75
CA CYS A 197 5.66 1.04 -1.45
C CYS A 197 5.97 0.35 -0.12
N SER A 198 7.23 0.22 0.30
CA SER A 198 7.58 -0.38 1.59
C SER A 198 7.05 0.45 2.77
N TYR A 199 7.12 1.78 2.66
CA TYR A 199 6.58 2.69 3.68
C TYR A 199 5.05 2.76 3.65
N LEU A 200 4.45 2.71 2.45
CA LEU A 200 2.99 2.64 2.26
C LEU A 200 2.44 1.35 2.86
N THR A 201 3.02 0.19 2.53
CA THR A 201 2.66 -1.11 3.10
C THR A 201 2.71 -1.08 4.61
N LYS A 202 3.77 -0.52 5.20
CA LYS A 202 3.91 -0.46 6.66
C LYS A 202 2.83 0.40 7.32
N ALA A 203 2.49 1.56 6.75
CA ALA A 203 1.41 2.40 7.27
C ALA A 203 0.04 1.68 7.18
N VAL A 204 -0.25 1.02 6.04
CA VAL A 204 -1.50 0.27 5.83
C VAL A 204 -1.61 -0.91 6.79
N MET A 205 -0.55 -1.71 6.93
CA MET A 205 -0.56 -2.87 7.83
C MET A 205 -0.72 -2.44 9.30
N ASN A 206 -0.09 -1.34 9.71
CA ASN A 206 -0.29 -0.81 11.06
C ASN A 206 -1.76 -0.44 11.28
N LEU A 207 -2.40 0.26 10.34
CA LEU A 207 -3.81 0.63 10.44
C LEU A 207 -4.73 -0.59 10.53
N LEU A 208 -4.50 -1.61 9.69
CA LEU A 208 -5.30 -2.84 9.68
C LEU A 208 -5.16 -3.63 10.99
N LEU A 209 -3.95 -3.70 11.55
CA LEU A 209 -3.66 -4.46 12.77
C LEU A 209 -4.03 -3.72 14.05
N GLU A 210 -3.94 -2.38 14.08
CA GLU A 210 -4.41 -1.58 15.22
C GLU A 210 -5.92 -1.69 15.42
N GLY A 211 -6.67 -1.95 14.34
CA GLY A 211 -8.11 -2.23 14.39
C GLY A 211 -8.48 -3.50 15.17
N GLU A 212 -7.57 -4.46 15.31
CA GLU A 212 -7.81 -5.71 16.06
C GLU A 212 -7.49 -5.62 17.55
N VAL A 213 -6.76 -4.58 17.98
CA VAL A 213 -6.36 -4.38 19.38
C VAL A 213 -7.20 -3.28 20.02
N LYS A 214 -8.52 -3.49 20.12
CA LYS A 214 -9.29 -2.79 21.16
C LYS A 214 -9.03 -3.54 22.47
N PRO A 215 -8.41 -2.93 23.49
CA PRO A 215 -8.40 -3.54 24.82
C PRO A 215 -9.86 -3.61 25.26
N THR A 216 -10.38 -4.82 25.41
CA THR A 216 -11.58 -5.06 26.20
C THR A 216 -11.25 -4.57 27.60
N ALA A 217 -11.70 -3.34 27.91
CA ALA A 217 -11.87 -2.94 29.28
C ALA A 217 -12.88 -3.89 29.91
N GLU A 218 -12.56 -4.34 31.12
CA GLU A 218 -13.34 -5.20 32.01
C GLU A 218 -13.03 -6.70 31.92
N ASP A 219 -12.02 -7.11 32.70
CA ASP A 219 -12.19 -8.19 33.67
C ASP A 219 -11.19 -8.00 34.83
N PRO A 220 -11.62 -7.55 36.03
CA PRO A 220 -10.78 -7.59 37.20
C PRO A 220 -10.71 -9.05 37.67
N CYS A 221 -9.74 -9.80 37.14
CA CYS A 221 -9.44 -11.14 37.62
C CYS A 221 -8.86 -11.03 39.04
N SER A 222 -9.74 -11.05 40.04
CA SER A 222 -9.36 -11.16 41.44
C SER A 222 -8.97 -12.61 41.70
N ILE A 223 -7.67 -12.83 41.90
CA ILE A 223 -7.14 -14.09 42.41
C ILE A 223 -7.69 -14.27 43.84
N SER A 224 -8.42 -15.37 44.07
CA SER A 224 -8.68 -15.91 45.41
C SER A 224 -7.69 -17.01 45.73
#